data_AF-B7Q603-F1
#
_entry.id   AF-B7Q603-F1
#
_cell.length_a   1.000
_cell.length_b   1.000
_cell.length_c   1.000
_cell.angle_alpha   90.00
_cell.angle_beta   90.00
_cell.angle_gamma   90.00
#
_symmetry.space_group_name_H-M   'P 1'
#
loop_
_entity.id
_entity.type
_entity.pdbx_description
1 polymer ?
#
loop_
_entity_poly.entity_id
_entity_poly.type
_entity_poly.pdbx_seq_one_letter_code
_entity_poly.pdbx_strand_id
1 'polypeptide(L)'
;MTAPDVPKLSLSVSSGHKSGAILEGSDVALECVVRANPPVRDVWWKHDGRLLDRRRDAGPDLVFGNHSLKLLRIARAMRGLYQCLASNSQGQGESNELQIQVKCTLAS
;
A
#
# COMPACT_ATOMS: atom_id res chain seq x y z
N MET A 1 7.16 22.51 -19.41
CA MET A 1 5.94 21.68 -19.49
C MET A 1 6.40 20.23 -19.42
N THR A 2 5.95 19.45 -18.45
CA THR A 2 6.33 18.03 -18.32
C THR A 2 5.69 17.25 -19.46
N ALA A 3 6.43 16.33 -20.11
CA ALA A 3 5.87 15.48 -21.15
C ALA A 3 4.84 14.49 -20.56
N PRO A 4 3.83 14.07 -21.32
CA PRO A 4 2.95 12.97 -20.90
C PRO A 4 3.78 11.71 -20.62
N ASP A 5 3.50 11.05 -19.50
CA ASP A 5 4.17 9.83 -19.09
C ASP A 5 3.23 8.86 -18.35
N VAL A 6 3.62 7.59 -18.34
CA VAL A 6 3.01 6.56 -17.49
C VAL A 6 3.24 6.95 -16.02
N PRO A 7 2.24 6.80 -15.13
CA PRO A 7 2.39 7.13 -13.72
C PRO A 7 3.59 6.44 -13.09
N LYS A 8 4.34 7.17 -12.26
CA LYS A 8 5.45 6.65 -11.45
C LYS A 8 5.03 6.64 -10.00
N LEU A 9 5.05 5.47 -9.38
CA LEU A 9 4.58 5.26 -8.02
C LEU A 9 5.74 4.84 -7.11
N SER A 10 5.69 5.27 -5.85
CA SER A 10 6.60 4.85 -4.81
C SER A 10 5.80 4.53 -3.56
N LEU A 11 6.02 3.33 -3.01
CA LEU A 11 5.30 2.83 -1.84
C LEU A 11 6.23 2.76 -0.62
N SER A 12 5.77 3.32 0.49
CA SER A 12 6.49 3.31 1.76
C SER A 12 5.54 3.14 2.95
N VAL A 13 6.10 2.82 4.12
CA VAL A 13 5.37 2.92 5.39
C VAL A 13 5.47 4.37 5.87
N SER A 14 4.34 5.05 6.10
CA SER A 14 4.35 6.39 6.66
C SER A 14 4.88 6.33 8.09
N SER A 15 5.91 7.13 8.37
CA SER A 15 6.76 7.11 9.57
C SER A 15 6.06 6.76 10.89
N GLY A 16 6.44 5.61 11.45
CA GLY A 16 6.01 5.07 12.75
C GLY A 16 6.67 3.70 13.02
N HIS A 17 6.94 2.95 11.95
CA HIS A 17 7.71 1.71 11.96
C HIS A 17 8.95 1.89 11.06
N LYS A 18 10.06 2.37 11.63
CA LYS A 18 11.34 2.44 10.90
C LYS A 18 11.88 1.02 10.72
N SER A 19 12.07 0.60 9.46
CA SER A 19 12.90 -0.54 9.01
C SER A 19 13.09 -1.65 10.04
N GLY A 20 11.99 -2.25 10.46
CA GLY A 20 11.93 -3.26 11.51
C GLY A 20 10.62 -4.02 11.37
N ALA A 21 10.60 -5.27 11.81
CA ALA A 21 9.38 -6.05 11.75
C ALA A 21 8.30 -5.40 12.62
N ILE A 22 7.10 -5.31 12.06
CA ILE A 22 5.94 -4.68 12.67
C ILE A 22 5.40 -5.64 13.74
N LEU A 23 5.05 -5.12 14.92
CA LEU A 23 4.49 -5.95 15.97
C LEU A 23 3.01 -6.23 15.69
N GLU A 24 2.59 -7.47 15.92
CA GLU A 24 1.19 -7.88 15.87
C GLU A 24 0.32 -6.95 16.73
N GLY A 25 -0.85 -6.55 16.20
CA GLY A 25 -1.74 -5.58 16.84
C GLY A 25 -1.37 -4.11 16.64
N SER A 26 -0.26 -3.81 15.97
CA SER A 26 0.12 -2.42 15.63
C SER A 26 -0.68 -1.88 14.44
N ASP A 27 -0.81 -0.57 14.37
CA ASP A 27 -1.40 0.11 13.20
C ASP A 27 -0.30 0.54 12.23
N VAL A 28 -0.50 0.24 10.95
CA VAL A 28 0.44 0.56 9.87
C VAL A 28 -0.30 1.32 8.79
N ALA A 29 0.28 2.42 8.35
CA ALA A 29 -0.20 3.14 7.18
C ALA A 29 0.85 3.02 6.06
N LEU A 30 0.39 2.52 4.92
CA LEU A 30 1.14 2.49 3.68
C LEU A 30 0.78 3.72 2.87
N GLU A 31 1.79 4.42 2.36
CA GLU A 31 1.63 5.65 1.58
C GLU A 31 2.19 5.46 0.17
N CYS A 32 1.34 5.72 -0.82
CA CYS A 32 1.65 5.61 -2.23
C CYS A 32 1.80 7.00 -2.85
N VAL A 33 3.05 7.41 -3.09
CA VAL A 33 3.36 8.65 -3.77
C VAL A 33 3.23 8.43 -5.27
N VAL A 34 2.36 9.22 -5.92
CA VAL A 34 2.10 9.12 -7.37
C VAL A 34 2.56 10.39 -8.07
N ARG A 35 3.42 10.25 -9.07
CA ARG A 35 3.75 11.30 -10.03
C ARG A 35 3.19 10.89 -11.39
N ALA A 36 2.30 11.69 -11.94
CA ALA A 36 1.63 11.35 -13.19
C ALA A 36 1.30 12.61 -14.00
N ASN A 37 1.46 12.49 -15.31
CA ASN A 37 1.00 13.49 -16.25
C ASN A 37 0.47 12.79 -17.52
N PRO A 38 -0.84 12.81 -17.82
CA PRO A 38 -1.94 13.46 -17.10
C PRO A 38 -2.21 12.86 -15.70
N PRO A 39 -2.97 13.55 -14.82
CA PRO A 39 -3.23 13.07 -13.47
C PRO A 39 -4.05 11.78 -13.45
N VAL A 40 -3.83 10.95 -12.42
CA VAL A 40 -4.59 9.73 -12.17
C VAL A 40 -5.88 10.04 -11.38
N ARG A 41 -6.88 9.18 -11.51
CA ARG A 41 -8.14 9.31 -10.73
C ARG A 41 -8.16 8.47 -9.48
N ASP A 42 -7.61 7.27 -9.55
CA ASP A 42 -7.68 6.26 -8.49
C ASP A 42 -6.34 5.55 -8.33
N VAL A 43 -6.11 5.05 -7.11
CA VAL A 43 -5.01 4.14 -6.76
C VAL A 43 -5.61 2.81 -6.35
N TRP A 44 -5.07 1.73 -6.92
CA TRP A 44 -5.40 0.36 -6.55
C TRP A 44 -4.26 -0.29 -5.79
N TRP A 45 -4.57 -1.38 -5.09
CA TRP A 45 -3.63 -2.05 -4.20
C TRP A 45 -3.58 -3.54 -4.52
N LYS A 46 -2.37 -4.11 -4.52
CA LYS A 46 -2.15 -5.56 -4.55
C LYS A 46 -1.61 -6.02 -3.21
N HIS A 47 -2.04 -7.21 -2.79
CA HIS A 47 -1.45 -7.98 -1.69
C HIS A 47 -1.14 -9.39 -2.20
N ASP A 48 0.14 -9.78 -2.15
CA ASP A 48 0.65 -11.05 -2.68
C ASP A 48 0.21 -11.32 -4.13
N GLY A 49 0.30 -10.28 -4.97
CA GLY A 49 -0.08 -10.33 -6.39
C GLY A 49 -1.59 -10.26 -6.65
N ARG A 50 -2.45 -10.39 -5.63
CA ARG A 50 -3.90 -10.28 -5.78
C ARG A 50 -4.35 -8.82 -5.65
N LEU A 51 -5.14 -8.35 -6.62
CA LEU A 51 -5.79 -7.04 -6.53
C LEU A 51 -6.81 -7.03 -5.38
N LEU A 52 -6.72 -6.02 -4.52
CA LEU A 52 -7.66 -5.77 -3.45
C LEU A 52 -8.87 -4.99 -3.97
N ASP A 53 -10.07 -5.47 -3.66
CA ASP A 53 -11.32 -4.82 -3.99
C ASP A 53 -11.81 -3.98 -2.80
N ARG A 54 -11.89 -2.66 -2.99
CA ARG A 54 -12.32 -1.72 -1.93
C ARG A 54 -13.70 -2.02 -1.34
N ARG A 55 -14.59 -2.73 -2.05
CA ARG A 55 -15.93 -3.07 -1.56
C ARG A 55 -15.96 -4.40 -0.83
N ARG A 56 -15.14 -5.37 -1.24
CA ARG A 56 -15.12 -6.72 -0.65
C ARG A 56 -14.08 -6.89 0.45
N ASP A 57 -12.90 -6.29 0.27
CA ASP A 57 -11.76 -6.48 1.17
C ASP A 57 -11.70 -5.40 2.28
N ALA A 58 -12.38 -4.26 2.11
CA ALA A 58 -12.42 -3.23 3.16
C ALA A 58 -13.16 -3.72 4.41
N GLY A 59 -12.67 -3.30 5.57
CA GLY A 59 -13.22 -3.71 6.86
C GLY A 59 -12.61 -2.93 8.02
N PRO A 60 -12.86 -3.36 9.26
CA PRO A 60 -12.31 -2.70 10.45
C PRO A 60 -10.77 -2.68 10.46
N ASP A 61 -10.12 -3.70 9.88
CA ASP A 61 -8.67 -3.86 9.91
C ASP A 61 -7.97 -3.42 8.61
N LEU A 62 -8.73 -3.07 7.56
CA LEU A 62 -8.21 -2.65 6.25
C LEU A 62 -8.99 -1.45 5.71
N VAL A 63 -8.36 -0.28 5.73
CA VAL A 63 -9.00 1.00 5.36
C VAL A 63 -8.30 1.64 4.16
N PHE A 64 -9.07 1.88 3.10
CA PHE A 64 -8.59 2.51 1.87
C PHE A 64 -8.76 4.04 1.92
N GLY A 65 -7.65 4.76 1.92
CA GLY A 65 -7.59 6.19 1.61
C GLY A 65 -7.42 6.45 0.11
N ASN A 66 -7.25 7.72 -0.26
CA ASN A 66 -7.04 8.09 -1.68
C ASN A 66 -5.69 7.59 -2.19
N HIS A 67 -4.62 7.79 -1.41
CA HIS A 67 -3.24 7.42 -1.73
C HIS A 67 -2.60 6.61 -0.60
N SER A 68 -3.41 6.07 0.31
CA SER A 68 -2.94 5.32 1.46
C SER A 68 -3.79 4.09 1.73
N LEU A 69 -3.17 3.07 2.33
CA LEU A 69 -3.81 1.86 2.82
C LEU A 69 -3.43 1.68 4.28
N LYS A 70 -4.42 1.67 5.17
CA LYS A 70 -4.18 1.44 6.60
C LYS A 70 -4.49 -0.01 6.95
N LEU A 71 -3.52 -0.67 7.55
CA LEU A 71 -3.60 -1.98 8.18
C LEU A 71 -3.74 -1.74 9.68
N LEU A 72 -4.94 -1.86 10.21
CA LEU A 72 -5.19 -1.65 11.64
C LEU A 72 -5.07 -2.98 12.37
N ARG A 73 -4.57 -2.94 13.61
CA ARG A 73 -4.38 -4.12 14.48
C ARG A 73 -3.74 -5.29 13.73
N ILE A 74 -2.64 -5.03 13.03
CA ILE A 74 -2.09 -5.92 12.03
C ILE A 74 -1.87 -7.34 12.55
N ALA A 75 -2.41 -8.33 11.84
CA ALA A 75 -2.29 -9.74 12.18
C ALA A 75 -1.29 -10.46 11.27
N ARG A 76 -0.82 -11.65 11.67
CA ARG A 76 0.09 -12.46 10.84
C ARG A 76 -0.47 -12.79 9.44
N ALA A 77 -1.79 -12.85 9.28
CA ALA A 77 -2.44 -13.06 7.98
C ALA A 77 -2.29 -11.87 7.02
N MET A 78 -1.98 -10.67 7.54
CA MET A 78 -1.77 -9.43 6.78
C MET A 78 -0.29 -9.22 6.42
N ARG A 79 0.58 -10.20 6.69
CA ARG A 79 1.95 -10.19 6.17
C ARG A 79 1.92 -10.39 4.66
N GLY A 80 2.97 -9.97 3.99
CA GLY A 80 3.16 -10.25 2.57
C GLY A 80 3.64 -9.04 1.78
N LEU A 81 3.55 -9.17 0.48
CA LEU A 81 4.02 -8.21 -0.49
C LEU A 81 2.90 -7.23 -0.84
N TYR A 82 3.14 -5.94 -0.63
CA TYR A 82 2.20 -4.89 -1.02
C TYR A 82 2.74 -4.07 -2.17
N GLN A 83 1.86 -3.69 -3.09
CA GLN A 83 2.13 -2.76 -4.18
C GLN A 83 0.91 -1.85 -4.40
N CYS A 84 1.15 -0.64 -4.88
CA CYS A 84 0.10 0.23 -5.39
C CYS A 84 0.23 0.43 -6.90
N LEU A 85 -0.90 0.69 -7.55
CA LEU A 85 -1.03 0.85 -8.99
C LEU A 85 -1.88 2.07 -9.31
N ALA A 86 -1.58 2.74 -10.41
CA ALA A 86 -2.42 3.81 -10.93
C ALA A 86 -2.28 3.90 -12.45
N SER A 87 -3.33 4.38 -13.09
CA SER A 87 -3.39 4.47 -14.55
C SER A 87 -3.85 5.85 -15.00
N ASN A 88 -3.24 6.34 -16.08
CA ASN A 88 -3.68 7.52 -16.82
C ASN A 88 -3.81 7.16 -18.32
N SER A 89 -4.01 8.16 -19.17
CA SER A 89 -4.15 7.95 -20.62
C SER A 89 -2.90 7.40 -21.32
N GLN A 90 -1.73 7.44 -20.67
CA GLN A 90 -0.48 6.90 -21.22
C GLN A 90 -0.25 5.44 -20.84
N GLY A 91 -0.89 4.96 -19.77
CA GLY A 91 -0.80 3.57 -19.34
C GLY A 91 -0.92 3.40 -17.83
N GLN A 92 -0.49 2.24 -17.36
CA GLN A 92 -0.51 1.83 -15.95
C GLN A 92 0.91 1.78 -15.39
N GLY A 93 1.11 2.36 -14.21
CA GLY A 93 2.32 2.22 -13.42
C GLY A 93 2.09 1.35 -12.19
N GLU A 94 3.16 0.73 -11.70
CA GLU A 94 3.20 0.01 -10.42
C GLU A 94 4.32 0.56 -9.53
N SER A 95 4.15 0.50 -8.21
CA SER A 95 5.19 0.86 -7.25
C SER A 95 6.26 -0.22 -7.10
N ASN A 96 7.31 0.09 -6.34
CA ASN A 96 8.13 -0.93 -5.72
C ASN A 96 7.28 -1.90 -4.88
N GLU A 97 7.80 -3.10 -4.71
CA GLU A 97 7.27 -4.09 -3.78
C GLU A 97 7.69 -3.74 -2.35
N LEU A 98 6.73 -3.76 -1.42
CA LEU A 98 6.95 -3.52 0.00
C LEU A 98 6.58 -4.76 0.80
N GLN A 99 7.59 -5.44 1.35
CA GLN A 99 7.38 -6.61 2.19
C GLN A 99 7.01 -6.19 3.62
N ILE A 100 5.80 -6.53 4.04
CA ILE A 100 5.33 -6.37 5.42
C ILE A 100 5.59 -7.66 6.19
N GLN A 101 6.43 -7.56 7.23
CA GLN A 101 6.68 -8.64 8.17
C GLN A 101 6.02 -8.31 9.51
N VAL A 102 5.31 -9.31 10.06
CA VAL A 102 4.65 -9.20 11.37
C VAL A 102 5.36 -10.12 12.36
N LYS A 103 5.88 -9.55 13.46
CA LYS A 103 6.42 -10.28 14.60
C LYS A 103 5.36 -10.43 15.68
N CYS A 104 5.29 -11.61 16.28
CA CYS A 104 4.42 -11.85 17.43
C CYS A 104 5.01 -11.18 18.68
N THR A 105 4.15 -10.61 19.52
CA THR A 105 4.49 -10.15 20.87
C THR A 105 4.31 -11.30 21.86
N LEU A 106 5.16 -12.32 21.80
CA LEU A 106 5.30 -13.25 22.93
C LEU A 106 6.53 -12.82 23.73
N ALA A 107 6.29 -12.08 24.82
CA ALA A 107 7.21 -12.06 25.94
C ALA A 107 6.69 -13.11 26.93
N SER A 108 7.45 -14.19 27.10
CA SER A 108 7.39 -15.03 28.31
C SER A 108 7.85 -14.26 29.53
#